data_AF-A0A1Y0G8K2-F1
#
_entry.id   AF-A0A1Y0G8K2-F1
#
_cell.length_a   1.000
_cell.length_b   1.000
_cell.length_c   1.000
_cell.angle_alpha   90.00
_cell.angle_beta   90.00
_cell.angle_gamma   90.00
#
_symmetry.space_group_name_H-M   'P 1'
#
loop_
_entity.id
_entity.type
_entity.pdbx_description
1 polymer ?
#
loop_
_entity_poly.entity_id
_entity_poly.type
_entity_poly.pdbx_seq_one_letter_code
_entity_poly.pdbx_strand_id
1 'polypeptide(L)'
;MLFNQSPGLGYSVKPVFSHVTLSLLATGVAFAVPDAAQNVLYQWWPEGSSGLLVVMQVVIAAALVLLFNIFKVAWDNGRRLKANTLASLVHAGESGDRLSWRNHQKMLKGMQETGEISILSVTGNEMLGKDHCWIRQVLDESNEIRVLLMNPEGRGAYERTRLSTNPEALREGYRQEIAASIACLEVLRSEGKRVSLKFYDAVPFWKMVVAGDYVRVQYCYGTVVSEWPEYIFALRRDKPRRGLFTPFYVNFLNQWQDQLLPEYDFETQQLVYRDSSGNEIEREPLYADMANPAGNILDYYRPMAKVVNG
;
A
#
# COMPACT_ATOMS: atom_id res chain seq x y z
N MET A 1 18.38 2.19 35.26
CA MET A 1 17.05 2.65 35.72
C MET A 1 15.99 1.86 34.99
N LEU A 2 15.27 1.00 35.72
CA LEU A 2 14.21 0.13 35.23
C LEU A 2 12.92 0.96 35.07
N PHE A 3 12.40 1.07 33.85
CA PHE A 3 11.03 1.56 33.64
C PHE A 3 10.10 0.37 33.49
N ASN A 4 9.33 0.17 34.56
CA ASN A 4 8.15 -0.65 34.66
C ASN A 4 7.06 -0.05 33.76
N GLN A 5 6.61 -0.77 32.73
CA GLN A 5 5.38 -0.46 32.01
C GLN A 5 4.42 -1.65 32.13
N SER A 6 3.35 -1.41 32.86
CA SER A 6 2.19 -2.27 33.02
C SER A 6 1.49 -2.47 31.66
N PRO A 7 1.11 -3.69 31.25
CA PRO A 7 0.28 -3.86 30.07
C PRO A 7 -1.16 -3.48 30.42
N GLY A 8 -1.62 -2.37 29.85
CA GLY A 8 -3.02 -1.96 29.90
C GLY A 8 -3.94 -3.01 29.28
N LEU A 9 -4.80 -3.59 30.12
CA LEU A 9 -5.94 -4.45 29.80
C LEU A 9 -7.02 -3.70 29.00
N GLY A 10 -6.69 -3.27 27.78
CA GLY A 10 -7.57 -2.42 26.95
C GLY A 10 -8.11 -3.06 25.68
N TYR A 11 -7.59 -4.22 25.25
CA TYR A 11 -7.84 -4.72 23.88
C TYR A 11 -8.41 -6.14 23.79
N SER A 12 -8.95 -6.71 24.87
CA SER A 12 -9.53 -8.07 24.86
C SER A 12 -11.00 -8.16 25.26
N VAL A 13 -11.77 -7.06 25.19
CA VAL A 13 -13.18 -7.08 25.64
C VAL A 13 -14.15 -7.37 24.50
N LYS A 14 -13.81 -7.00 23.25
CA LYS A 14 -14.70 -7.18 22.08
C LYS A 14 -14.96 -8.65 21.69
N PRO A 15 -13.98 -9.58 21.71
CA PRO A 15 -14.26 -10.98 21.40
C PRO A 15 -15.13 -11.60 22.50
N VAL A 16 -14.79 -11.36 23.77
CA VAL A 16 -15.48 -11.92 24.94
C VAL A 16 -16.94 -11.46 25.01
N PHE A 17 -17.23 -10.18 24.81
CA PHE A 17 -18.60 -9.68 24.84
C PHE A 17 -19.46 -10.29 23.73
N SER A 18 -18.88 -10.51 22.55
CA SER A 18 -19.58 -11.16 21.44
C SER A 18 -19.87 -12.63 21.72
N HIS A 19 -18.94 -13.34 22.37
CA HIS A 19 -19.15 -14.72 22.80
C HIS A 19 -20.16 -14.81 23.94
N VAL A 20 -20.11 -13.94 24.95
CA VAL A 20 -21.07 -13.91 26.06
C VAL A 20 -22.48 -13.56 25.58
N THR A 21 -22.62 -12.59 24.66
CA THR A 21 -23.93 -12.24 24.08
C THR A 21 -24.47 -13.38 23.22
N LEU A 22 -23.62 -14.05 22.44
CA LEU A 22 -24.00 -15.21 21.65
C LEU A 22 -24.38 -16.41 22.53
N SER A 23 -23.65 -16.65 23.62
CA SER A 23 -23.96 -17.69 24.61
C SER A 23 -25.26 -17.39 25.34
N LEU A 24 -25.49 -16.15 25.79
CA LEU A 24 -26.75 -15.74 26.42
C LEU A 24 -27.93 -15.85 25.45
N LEU A 25 -27.73 -15.49 24.17
CA LEU A 25 -28.74 -15.66 23.13
C LEU A 25 -29.03 -17.14 22.87
N ALA A 26 -27.99 -17.98 22.78
CA ALA A 26 -28.14 -19.42 22.61
C ALA A 26 -28.83 -20.09 23.81
N THR A 27 -28.50 -19.67 25.04
CA THR A 27 -29.18 -20.09 26.26
C THR A 27 -30.64 -19.60 26.26
N GLY A 28 -30.90 -18.35 25.91
CA GLY A 28 -32.25 -17.80 25.82
C GLY A 28 -33.11 -18.54 24.78
N VAL A 29 -32.55 -18.87 23.62
CA VAL A 29 -33.19 -19.73 22.62
C VAL A 29 -33.41 -21.14 23.17
N ALA A 30 -32.43 -21.74 23.84
CA ALA A 30 -32.56 -23.08 24.42
C ALA A 30 -33.66 -23.16 25.49
N PHE A 31 -33.93 -22.08 26.22
CA PHE A 31 -35.02 -21.98 27.19
C PHE A 31 -36.36 -21.58 26.57
N ALA A 32 -36.38 -20.82 25.47
CA ALA A 32 -37.62 -20.39 24.82
C ALA A 32 -38.19 -21.42 23.83
N VAL A 33 -37.33 -22.25 23.23
CA VAL A 33 -37.73 -23.28 22.26
C VAL A 33 -38.64 -24.35 22.85
N PRO A 34 -38.46 -24.87 24.08
CA PRO A 34 -39.38 -25.86 24.67
C PRO A 34 -40.82 -25.35 24.79
N ASP A 35 -41.02 -24.10 25.23
CA ASP A 35 -42.34 -23.50 25.44
C ASP A 35 -43.02 -23.12 24.11
N ALA A 36 -42.25 -22.59 23.17
CA ALA A 36 -42.73 -22.29 21.82
C ALA A 36 -43.00 -23.57 21.00
N ALA A 37 -42.14 -24.58 21.14
CA ALA A 37 -42.33 -25.88 20.50
C ALA A 37 -43.52 -26.62 21.11
N GLN A 38 -43.75 -26.55 22.42
CA GLN A 38 -44.96 -27.13 23.03
C GLN A 38 -46.23 -26.48 22.46
N ASN A 39 -46.29 -25.15 22.35
CA ASN A 39 -47.48 -24.48 21.82
C ASN A 39 -47.75 -24.78 20.34
N VAL A 40 -46.71 -24.85 19.50
CA VAL A 40 -46.85 -25.15 18.07
C VAL A 40 -47.07 -26.65 17.83
N LEU A 41 -46.32 -27.54 18.50
CA LEU A 41 -46.49 -28.99 18.34
C LEU A 41 -47.77 -29.51 19.00
N TYR A 42 -48.25 -28.95 20.11
CA TYR A 42 -49.52 -29.39 20.70
C TYR A 42 -50.72 -29.04 19.81
N GLN A 43 -50.64 -27.91 19.08
CA GLN A 43 -51.65 -27.54 18.09
C GLN A 43 -51.56 -28.34 16.79
N TRP A 44 -50.37 -28.76 16.36
CA TRP A 44 -50.16 -29.36 15.03
C TRP A 44 -49.92 -30.89 15.07
N TRP A 45 -49.52 -31.46 16.22
CA TRP A 45 -49.22 -32.88 16.39
C TRP A 45 -49.31 -33.37 17.86
N PRO A 46 -50.52 -33.62 18.41
CA PRO A 46 -50.74 -33.90 19.82
C PRO A 46 -50.14 -35.21 20.35
N GLU A 47 -49.71 -36.14 19.48
CA GLU A 47 -49.16 -37.46 19.85
C GLU A 47 -47.67 -37.62 19.45
N GLY A 48 -46.85 -36.59 19.65
CA GLY A 48 -45.42 -36.64 19.35
C GLY A 48 -44.60 -37.34 20.44
N SER A 49 -43.93 -38.45 20.11
CA SER A 49 -42.99 -39.13 21.01
C SER A 49 -41.83 -38.20 21.42
N SER A 50 -41.41 -38.26 22.69
CA SER A 50 -40.41 -37.33 23.28
C SER A 50 -39.10 -37.21 22.49
N GLY A 51 -38.73 -38.21 21.69
CA GLY A 51 -37.57 -38.18 20.81
C GLY A 51 -37.70 -37.19 19.63
N LEU A 52 -38.90 -36.98 19.09
CA LEU A 52 -39.16 -36.02 18.00
C LEU A 52 -38.93 -34.57 18.45
N LEU A 53 -39.26 -34.26 19.70
CA LEU A 53 -39.03 -32.93 20.30
C LEU A 53 -37.53 -32.61 20.39
N VAL A 54 -36.72 -33.56 20.83
CA VAL A 54 -35.26 -33.38 20.95
C VAL A 54 -34.60 -33.20 19.58
N VAL A 55 -35.02 -33.99 18.57
CA VAL A 55 -34.50 -33.85 17.20
C VAL A 55 -34.85 -32.46 16.63
N MET A 56 -36.09 -32.00 16.79
CA MET A 56 -36.51 -30.68 16.32
C MET A 56 -35.73 -29.55 17.01
N GLN A 57 -35.49 -29.67 18.31
CA GLN A 57 -34.69 -28.71 19.06
C GLN A 57 -33.26 -28.59 18.51
N VAL A 58 -32.61 -29.73 18.23
CA VAL A 58 -31.26 -29.77 17.66
C VAL A 58 -31.24 -29.13 16.26
N VAL A 59 -32.24 -29.42 15.43
CA VAL A 59 -32.35 -28.84 14.07
C VAL A 59 -32.57 -27.33 14.12
N ILE A 60 -33.48 -26.83 14.98
CA ILE A 60 -33.73 -25.40 15.16
C ILE A 60 -32.47 -24.70 15.67
N ALA A 61 -31.78 -25.28 16.67
CA ALA A 61 -30.56 -24.70 17.21
C ALA A 61 -29.46 -24.59 16.13
N ALA A 62 -29.26 -25.65 15.33
CA ALA A 62 -28.29 -25.64 14.23
C ALA A 62 -28.64 -24.59 13.16
N ALA A 63 -29.93 -24.47 12.80
CA ALA A 63 -30.40 -23.47 11.84
C ALA A 63 -30.20 -22.03 12.36
N LEU A 64 -30.45 -21.79 13.65
CA LEU A 64 -30.23 -20.47 14.26
C LEU A 64 -28.76 -20.10 14.34
N VAL A 65 -27.87 -21.04 14.67
CA VAL A 65 -26.42 -20.81 14.64
C VAL A 65 -25.96 -20.44 13.24
N LEU A 66 -26.45 -21.14 12.21
CA LEU A 66 -26.13 -20.83 10.81
C LEU A 66 -26.63 -19.43 10.42
N LEU A 67 -27.88 -19.10 10.73
CA LEU A 67 -28.47 -17.78 10.43
C LEU A 67 -27.75 -16.66 11.15
N PHE A 68 -27.41 -16.84 12.42
CA PHE A 68 -26.69 -15.83 13.19
C PHE A 68 -25.28 -15.61 12.65
N ASN A 69 -24.59 -16.67 12.21
CA ASN A 69 -23.30 -16.56 11.54
C ASN A 69 -23.41 -15.79 10.23
N ILE A 70 -24.41 -16.09 9.39
CA ILE A 70 -24.65 -15.34 8.14
C ILE A 70 -24.95 -13.87 8.43
N PHE A 71 -25.82 -13.59 9.41
CA PHE A 71 -26.18 -12.23 9.80
C PHE A 71 -24.97 -11.45 10.32
N LYS A 72 -24.15 -12.05 11.19
CA LYS A 72 -22.92 -11.45 11.71
C LYS A 72 -21.97 -11.09 10.57
N VAL A 73 -21.72 -12.03 9.64
CA VAL A 73 -20.86 -11.79 8.48
C VAL A 73 -21.40 -10.67 7.60
N ALA A 74 -22.71 -10.67 7.31
CA ALA A 74 -23.35 -9.62 6.53
C ALA A 74 -23.24 -8.24 7.21
N TRP A 75 -23.44 -8.19 8.53
CA TRP A 75 -23.35 -6.97 9.32
C TRP A 75 -21.92 -6.41 9.37
N ASP A 76 -20.93 -7.27 9.62
CA ASP A 76 -19.51 -6.89 9.65
C ASP A 76 -19.04 -6.43 8.27
N ASN A 77 -19.47 -7.10 7.20
CA ASN A 77 -19.20 -6.69 5.82
C ASN A 77 -19.84 -5.31 5.51
N GLY A 78 -21.08 -5.07 5.94
CA GLY A 78 -21.74 -3.77 5.75
C GLY A 78 -21.00 -2.62 6.45
N ARG A 79 -20.48 -2.84 7.66
CA ARG A 79 -19.66 -1.84 8.37
C ARG A 79 -18.34 -1.58 7.67
N ARG A 80 -17.65 -2.62 7.19
CA ARG A 80 -16.41 -2.49 6.41
C ARG A 80 -16.63 -1.73 5.10
N LEU A 81 -17.73 -2.00 4.39
CA LEU A 81 -18.09 -1.28 3.17
C LEU A 81 -18.35 0.22 3.43
N LYS A 82 -19.03 0.57 4.53
CA LYS A 82 -19.22 1.97 4.92
C LYS A 82 -17.90 2.67 5.22
N ALA A 83 -16.99 2.01 5.97
CA ALA A 83 -15.66 2.55 6.26
C ALA A 83 -14.83 2.74 4.98
N ASN A 84 -14.82 1.76 4.08
CA ASN A 84 -14.12 1.85 2.80
C ASN A 84 -14.69 2.98 1.92
N THR A 85 -16.01 3.14 1.90
CA THR A 85 -16.68 4.22 1.15
C THR A 85 -16.34 5.59 1.71
N LEU A 86 -16.17 5.73 3.04
CA LEU A 86 -15.75 6.97 3.68
C LEU A 86 -14.28 7.29 3.37
N ALA A 87 -13.40 6.28 3.42
CA ALA A 87 -11.99 6.40 3.04
C ALA A 87 -11.79 6.55 1.53
N SER A 88 -12.81 6.25 0.72
CA SER A 88 -12.72 6.08 -0.74
C SER A 88 -11.68 5.02 -1.12
N LEU A 89 -11.56 3.99 -0.29
CA LEU A 89 -10.69 2.84 -0.48
C LEU A 89 -11.30 1.94 -1.56
N VAL A 90 -10.60 1.83 -2.69
CA VAL A 90 -10.98 0.99 -3.83
C VAL A 90 -10.42 -0.42 -3.69
N HIS A 91 -9.21 -0.52 -3.14
CA HIS A 91 -8.53 -1.79 -2.95
C HIS A 91 -7.62 -1.74 -1.73
N ALA A 92 -7.62 -2.84 -0.98
CA ALA A 92 -6.61 -3.17 0.01
C ALA A 92 -6.24 -4.63 -0.21
N GLY A 93 -4.95 -4.91 -0.36
CA GLY A 93 -4.46 -6.24 -0.66
C GLY A 93 -2.97 -6.37 -0.39
N GLU A 94 -2.49 -7.60 -0.29
CA GLU A 94 -1.06 -7.90 -0.30
C GLU A 94 -0.52 -7.69 -1.73
N SER A 95 0.76 -7.28 -1.82
CA SER A 95 1.42 -7.07 -3.10
C SER A 95 1.36 -8.35 -3.94
N GLY A 96 0.77 -8.28 -5.14
CA GLY A 96 0.64 -9.42 -6.08
C GLY A 96 -0.74 -10.08 -6.20
N ASP A 97 -1.78 -9.57 -5.53
CA ASP A 97 -3.11 -10.17 -5.62
C ASP A 97 -3.78 -9.97 -7.01
N ARG A 98 -4.33 -11.04 -7.60
CA ARG A 98 -4.97 -11.05 -8.94
C ARG A 98 -6.26 -10.22 -8.98
N LEU A 99 -6.90 -9.99 -7.83
CA LEU A 99 -8.08 -9.13 -7.74
C LEU A 99 -7.75 -7.64 -7.98
N SER A 100 -6.47 -7.27 -7.88
CA SER A 100 -5.98 -5.94 -8.28
C SER A 100 -6.25 -5.66 -9.76
N TRP A 101 -6.19 -6.67 -10.64
CA TRP A 101 -6.29 -6.52 -12.12
C TRP A 101 -7.62 -5.93 -12.61
N ARG A 102 -8.76 -6.29 -12.00
CA ARG A 102 -10.08 -5.75 -12.42
C ARG A 102 -10.29 -4.31 -11.99
N ASN A 103 -9.79 -3.94 -10.80
CA ASN A 103 -9.81 -2.54 -10.34
C ASN A 103 -8.77 -1.72 -11.12
N HIS A 104 -7.64 -2.34 -11.47
CA HIS A 104 -6.57 -1.78 -12.26
C HIS A 104 -7.02 -1.33 -13.66
N GLN A 105 -7.89 -2.08 -14.35
CA GLN A 105 -8.49 -1.62 -15.62
C GLN A 105 -9.37 -0.37 -15.49
N LYS A 106 -10.03 -0.18 -14.34
CA LYS A 106 -10.82 1.04 -14.08
C LYS A 106 -9.90 2.23 -13.77
N MET A 107 -8.78 1.97 -13.09
CA MET A 107 -7.75 2.97 -12.84
C MET A 107 -7.12 3.46 -14.15
N LEU A 108 -6.67 2.55 -15.02
CA LEU A 108 -6.10 2.87 -16.33
C LEU A 108 -7.02 3.79 -17.15
N LYS A 109 -8.32 3.50 -17.17
CA LYS A 109 -9.31 4.36 -17.85
C LYS A 109 -9.43 5.77 -17.25
N GLY A 110 -9.32 5.91 -15.93
CA GLY A 110 -9.34 7.23 -15.28
C GLY A 110 -8.01 7.98 -15.38
N MET A 111 -6.89 7.27 -15.55
CA MET A 111 -5.55 7.83 -15.68
C MET A 111 -5.34 8.51 -17.05
N GLN A 112 -5.93 7.95 -18.12
CA GLN A 112 -5.90 8.49 -19.49
C GLN A 112 -6.39 9.95 -19.61
N GLU A 113 -7.20 10.42 -18.66
CA GLU A 113 -7.80 11.76 -18.73
C GLU A 113 -6.85 12.90 -18.31
N THR A 114 -5.80 12.61 -17.53
CA THR A 114 -4.95 13.67 -16.92
C THR A 114 -3.55 13.76 -17.52
N GLY A 115 -2.99 12.65 -18.03
CA GLY A 115 -1.66 12.62 -18.65
C GLY A 115 -0.49 12.91 -17.70
N GLU A 116 -0.72 13.02 -16.39
CA GLU A 116 0.32 13.23 -15.36
C GLU A 116 0.40 12.03 -14.42
N ILE A 117 1.62 11.57 -14.17
CA ILE A 117 1.94 10.59 -13.13
C ILE A 117 2.99 11.15 -12.18
N SER A 118 2.76 10.94 -10.89
CA SER A 118 3.61 11.40 -9.80
C SER A 118 3.99 10.21 -8.92
N ILE A 119 5.29 9.98 -8.75
CA ILE A 119 5.85 8.82 -8.06
C ILE A 119 6.71 9.30 -6.90
N LEU A 120 6.47 8.76 -5.70
CA LEU A 120 7.34 8.90 -4.54
C LEU A 120 7.74 7.49 -4.09
N SER A 121 9.03 7.18 -4.16
CA SER A 121 9.55 5.87 -3.78
C SER A 121 10.93 5.98 -3.14
N VAL A 122 11.35 4.90 -2.46
CA VAL A 122 12.69 4.73 -1.92
C VAL A 122 13.71 4.70 -3.06
N THR A 123 13.58 3.74 -3.98
CA THR A 123 14.52 3.58 -5.10
C THR A 123 13.85 3.66 -6.46
N GLY A 124 12.52 3.52 -6.51
CA GLY A 124 11.75 3.50 -7.76
C GLY A 124 11.79 2.15 -8.49
N ASN A 125 12.68 1.22 -8.14
CA ASN A 125 12.88 -0.02 -8.91
C ASN A 125 11.65 -0.93 -8.91
N GLU A 126 10.87 -0.97 -7.82
CA GLU A 126 9.62 -1.74 -7.77
C GLU A 126 8.47 -1.15 -8.61
N MET A 127 8.71 -0.02 -9.28
CA MET A 127 7.74 0.67 -10.12
C MET A 127 8.30 0.88 -11.52
N LEU A 128 9.55 1.29 -11.64
CA LEU A 128 10.22 1.60 -12.90
C LEU A 128 11.03 0.40 -13.44
N GLY A 129 11.17 -0.67 -12.65
CA GLY A 129 11.78 -1.93 -13.07
C GLY A 129 10.98 -2.67 -14.14
N LYS A 130 11.67 -3.54 -14.89
CA LYS A 130 11.15 -4.21 -16.10
C LYS A 130 9.95 -5.14 -15.84
N ASP A 131 9.70 -5.54 -14.60
CA ASP A 131 8.73 -6.58 -14.26
C ASP A 131 7.31 -6.05 -13.95
N HIS A 132 7.10 -4.73 -13.92
CA HIS A 132 5.83 -4.13 -13.49
C HIS A 132 4.98 -3.62 -14.66
N CYS A 133 4.28 -4.54 -15.32
CA CYS A 133 3.48 -4.27 -16.53
C CYS A 133 2.41 -3.17 -16.35
N TRP A 134 1.85 -3.07 -15.15
CA TRP A 134 0.69 -2.22 -14.87
C TRP A 134 1.03 -0.73 -14.89
N ILE A 135 2.17 -0.36 -14.31
CA ILE A 135 2.63 1.03 -14.27
C ILE A 135 3.35 1.38 -15.56
N ARG A 136 3.96 0.40 -16.25
CA ARG A 136 4.52 0.63 -17.59
C ARG A 136 3.46 1.14 -18.55
N GLN A 137 2.28 0.52 -18.57
CA GLN A 137 1.18 1.03 -19.39
C GLN A 137 0.80 2.48 -19.05
N VAL A 138 0.72 2.83 -17.75
CA VAL A 138 0.41 4.20 -17.32
C VAL A 138 1.52 5.17 -17.74
N LEU A 139 2.78 4.78 -17.58
CA LEU A 139 3.94 5.59 -17.97
C LEU A 139 3.95 5.82 -19.48
N ASP A 140 3.65 4.80 -20.28
CA ASP A 140 3.58 4.87 -21.75
C ASP A 140 2.45 5.81 -22.22
N GLU A 141 1.34 5.89 -21.49
CA GLU A 141 0.21 6.80 -21.78
C GLU A 141 0.36 8.22 -21.17
N SER A 142 1.32 8.41 -20.26
CA SER A 142 1.56 9.70 -19.58
C SER A 142 2.41 10.66 -20.41
N ASN A 143 2.09 11.95 -20.34
CA ASN A 143 2.88 13.03 -20.96
C ASN A 143 3.89 13.63 -19.96
N GLU A 144 3.50 13.72 -18.69
CA GLU A 144 4.31 14.26 -17.61
C GLU A 144 4.54 13.23 -16.52
N ILE A 145 5.81 13.05 -16.14
CA ILE A 145 6.25 12.10 -15.13
C ILE A 145 7.09 12.85 -14.10
N ARG A 146 6.60 12.91 -12.86
CA ARG A 146 7.31 13.51 -11.72
C ARG A 146 7.74 12.41 -10.77
N VAL A 147 9.03 12.35 -10.44
CA VAL A 147 9.57 11.29 -9.59
C VAL A 147 10.36 11.89 -8.43
N LEU A 148 10.01 11.47 -7.23
CA LEU A 148 10.75 11.72 -5.99
C LEU A 148 11.36 10.41 -5.51
N LEU A 149 12.69 10.35 -5.50
CA LEU A 149 13.45 9.21 -4.98
C LEU A 149 14.19 9.58 -3.70
N MET A 150 14.47 8.61 -2.84
CA MET A 150 15.32 8.86 -1.70
C MET A 150 16.75 9.09 -2.18
N ASN A 151 17.44 10.08 -1.62
CA ASN A 151 18.86 10.26 -1.85
C ASN A 151 19.64 9.06 -1.25
N PRO A 152 20.39 8.28 -2.05
CA PRO A 152 21.12 7.10 -1.55
C PRO A 152 22.25 7.47 -0.58
N GLU A 153 22.81 8.68 -0.69
CA GLU A 153 23.83 9.20 0.22
C GLU A 153 23.24 10.06 1.35
N GLY A 154 21.92 10.29 1.31
CA GLY A 154 21.22 11.13 2.26
C GLY A 154 20.99 10.48 3.62
N ARG A 155 20.57 11.31 4.59
CA ARG A 155 20.26 10.86 5.96
C ARG A 155 19.22 9.74 5.98
N GLY A 156 18.19 9.82 5.14
CA GLY A 156 17.11 8.83 5.06
C GLY A 156 17.62 7.43 4.72
N ALA A 157 18.56 7.33 3.78
CA ALA A 157 19.21 6.08 3.42
C ALA A 157 20.05 5.55 4.58
N TYR A 158 20.89 6.40 5.18
CA TYR A 158 21.71 6.05 6.33
C TYR A 158 20.88 5.47 7.49
N GLU A 159 19.79 6.14 7.88
CA GLU A 159 18.96 5.71 9.01
C GLU A 159 18.29 4.35 8.77
N ARG A 160 17.99 4.01 7.50
CA ARG A 160 17.41 2.72 7.12
C ARG A 160 18.43 1.60 7.13
N THR A 161 19.66 1.87 6.71
CA THR A 161 20.69 0.83 6.59
C THR A 161 21.48 0.62 7.87
N ARG A 162 21.55 1.61 8.79
CA ARG A 162 22.41 1.56 9.99
C ARG A 162 22.19 0.34 10.90
N LEU A 163 20.98 -0.21 10.94
CA LEU A 163 20.63 -1.37 11.78
C LEU A 163 20.66 -2.70 11.01
N SER A 164 20.96 -2.67 9.71
CA SER A 164 21.04 -3.87 8.88
C SER A 164 22.36 -4.62 9.12
N THR A 165 22.37 -5.92 8.84
CA THR A 165 23.55 -6.79 9.00
C THR A 165 24.74 -6.34 8.15
N ASN A 166 24.48 -5.75 6.98
CA ASN A 166 25.51 -5.19 6.10
C ASN A 166 25.03 -3.85 5.49
N PRO A 167 25.24 -2.72 6.19
CA PRO A 167 24.73 -1.41 5.78
C PRO A 167 25.27 -0.93 4.45
N GLU A 168 26.55 -1.22 4.14
CA GLU A 168 27.19 -0.79 2.90
C GLU A 168 26.66 -1.57 1.69
N ALA A 169 26.51 -2.90 1.81
CA ALA A 169 25.92 -3.70 0.73
C ALA A 169 24.46 -3.30 0.44
N LEU A 170 23.69 -2.96 1.48
CA LEU A 170 22.31 -2.48 1.29
C LEU A 170 22.26 -1.09 0.65
N ARG A 171 23.17 -0.17 1.03
CA ARG A 171 23.27 1.15 0.39
C ARG A 171 23.69 1.02 -1.07
N GLU A 172 24.63 0.15 -1.38
CA GLU A 172 25.03 -0.16 -2.75
C GLU A 172 23.85 -0.73 -3.58
N GLY A 173 23.04 -1.59 -2.97
CA GLY A 173 21.78 -2.04 -3.59
C GLY A 173 20.84 -0.87 -3.93
N TYR A 174 20.70 0.11 -3.03
CA TYR A 174 19.90 1.31 -3.33
C TYR A 174 20.47 2.12 -4.49
N ARG A 175 21.79 2.28 -4.59
CA ARG A 175 22.43 2.96 -5.73
C ARG A 175 22.11 2.27 -7.05
N GLN A 176 22.25 0.94 -7.08
CA GLN A 176 21.97 0.15 -8.29
C GLN A 176 20.50 0.24 -8.71
N GLU A 177 19.58 0.14 -7.76
CA GLU A 177 18.14 0.27 -8.01
C GLU A 177 17.74 1.67 -8.49
N ILE A 178 18.33 2.72 -7.92
CA ILE A 178 18.12 4.10 -8.35
C ILE A 178 18.71 4.33 -9.74
N ALA A 179 19.92 3.84 -10.01
CA ALA A 179 20.54 3.94 -11.33
C ALA A 179 19.69 3.25 -12.41
N ALA A 180 19.16 2.06 -12.13
CA ALA A 180 18.23 1.37 -13.02
C ALA A 180 16.93 2.17 -13.26
N SER A 181 16.42 2.84 -12.22
CA SER A 181 15.24 3.70 -12.32
C SER A 181 15.51 4.93 -13.17
N ILE A 182 16.67 5.58 -13.01
CA ILE A 182 17.10 6.72 -13.85
C ILE A 182 17.22 6.28 -15.31
N ALA A 183 17.85 5.15 -15.59
CA ALA A 183 17.95 4.63 -16.96
C ALA A 183 16.57 4.40 -17.60
N CYS A 184 15.58 3.93 -16.83
CA CYS A 184 14.20 3.80 -17.31
C CYS A 184 13.57 5.17 -17.63
N LEU A 185 13.81 6.16 -16.78
CA LEU A 185 13.33 7.54 -16.97
C LEU A 185 13.99 8.22 -18.19
N GLU A 186 15.26 7.94 -18.46
CA GLU A 186 15.95 8.39 -19.68
C GLU A 186 15.31 7.83 -20.95
N VAL A 187 14.93 6.54 -20.94
CA VAL A 187 14.21 5.92 -22.07
C VAL A 187 12.87 6.66 -22.29
N LEU A 188 12.09 6.87 -21.23
CA LEU A 188 10.81 7.60 -21.29
C LEU A 188 11.00 9.04 -21.79
N ARG A 189 12.09 9.72 -21.41
CA ARG A 189 12.43 11.05 -21.92
C ARG A 189 12.79 11.00 -23.41
N SER A 190 13.52 9.99 -23.88
CA SER A 190 13.85 9.82 -25.30
C SER A 190 12.63 9.51 -26.18
N GLU A 191 11.56 8.98 -25.59
CA GLU A 191 10.23 8.84 -26.22
C GLU A 191 9.45 10.16 -26.27
N GLY A 192 10.01 11.27 -25.76
CA GLY A 192 9.43 12.61 -25.82
C GLY A 192 8.58 13.01 -24.61
N LYS A 193 8.63 12.24 -23.51
CA LYS A 193 7.87 12.54 -22.28
C LYS A 193 8.57 13.61 -21.44
N ARG A 194 7.79 14.44 -20.73
CA ARG A 194 8.33 15.40 -19.77
C ARG A 194 8.62 14.70 -18.45
N VAL A 195 9.90 14.41 -18.21
CA VAL A 195 10.34 13.71 -17.00
C VAL A 195 11.11 14.67 -16.09
N SER A 196 10.71 14.74 -14.82
CA SER A 196 11.41 15.47 -13.77
C SER A 196 11.71 14.52 -12.61
N LEU A 197 12.92 14.58 -12.09
CA LEU A 197 13.40 13.72 -11.00
C LEU A 197 14.02 14.59 -9.90
N LYS A 198 13.56 14.41 -8.67
CA LYS A 198 14.11 15.05 -7.47
C LYS A 198 14.48 14.02 -6.42
N PHE A 199 15.41 14.38 -5.54
CA PHE A 199 15.83 13.52 -4.44
C PHE A 199 15.49 14.11 -3.08
N TYR A 200 14.96 13.27 -2.17
CA TYR A 200 14.66 13.67 -0.79
C TYR A 200 15.55 12.95 0.23
N ASP A 201 15.88 13.66 1.31
CA ASP A 201 16.75 13.14 2.37
C ASP A 201 15.99 12.57 3.58
N ALA A 202 14.70 12.85 3.70
CA ALA A 202 13.90 12.38 4.84
C ALA A 202 13.80 10.84 4.86
N VAL A 203 13.64 10.25 6.05
CA VAL A 203 13.40 8.80 6.18
C VAL A 203 12.06 8.48 5.52
N PRO A 204 12.02 7.63 4.47
CA PRO A 204 10.79 7.32 3.77
C PRO A 204 9.82 6.56 4.67
N PHE A 205 8.58 7.04 4.65
CA PHE A 205 7.47 6.47 5.41
C PHE A 205 6.40 5.89 4.49
N TRP A 206 6.09 6.58 3.38
CA TRP A 206 5.17 6.14 2.36
C TRP A 206 5.86 6.01 1.00
N LYS A 207 5.57 4.92 0.29
CA LYS A 207 5.65 4.86 -1.16
C LYS A 207 4.29 5.25 -1.73
N MET A 208 4.27 6.03 -2.80
CA MET A 208 3.01 6.35 -3.47
C MET A 208 3.16 6.58 -4.97
N VAL A 209 2.11 6.23 -5.69
CA VAL A 209 1.91 6.56 -7.10
C VAL A 209 0.59 7.27 -7.22
N VAL A 210 0.61 8.51 -7.68
CA VAL A 210 -0.59 9.28 -8.03
C VAL A 210 -0.67 9.31 -9.54
N ALA A 211 -1.81 8.91 -10.08
CA ALA A 211 -2.10 9.00 -11.50
C ALA A 211 -3.59 9.25 -11.70
N GLY A 212 -3.92 10.39 -12.32
CA GLY A 212 -5.28 10.91 -12.39
C GLY A 212 -5.99 10.95 -11.04
N ASP A 213 -7.14 10.30 -10.97
CA ASP A 213 -7.99 10.26 -9.78
C ASP A 213 -7.65 9.14 -8.80
N TYR A 214 -6.48 8.52 -8.93
CA TYR A 214 -6.11 7.40 -8.07
C TYR A 214 -4.75 7.61 -7.42
N VAL A 215 -4.66 7.21 -6.15
CA VAL A 215 -3.38 7.09 -5.45
C VAL A 215 -3.23 5.68 -4.90
N ARG A 216 -2.13 5.02 -5.28
CA ARG A 216 -1.66 3.79 -4.65
C ARG A 216 -0.66 4.19 -3.58
N VAL A 217 -0.79 3.67 -2.38
CA VAL A 217 0.15 3.90 -1.27
C VAL A 217 0.55 2.58 -0.63
N GLN A 218 1.79 2.53 -0.18
CA GLN A 218 2.34 1.41 0.57
C GLN A 218 3.20 1.95 1.70
N TYR A 219 3.03 1.38 2.89
CA TYR A 219 3.88 1.72 4.01
C TYR A 219 5.29 1.13 3.78
N CYS A 220 6.34 1.94 3.98
CA CYS A 220 7.70 1.54 3.61
C CYS A 220 8.75 1.78 4.70
N TYR A 221 8.32 1.89 5.95
CA TYR A 221 9.24 2.02 7.08
C TYR A 221 9.86 0.65 7.44
N GLY A 222 11.20 0.58 7.46
CA GLY A 222 11.95 -0.66 7.72
C GLY A 222 12.68 -1.21 6.48
N THR A 223 13.54 -2.21 6.67
CA THR A 223 14.48 -2.71 5.64
C THR A 223 13.82 -3.57 4.56
N VAL A 224 12.72 -4.26 4.87
CA VAL A 224 11.98 -5.12 3.92
C VAL A 224 10.67 -4.44 3.54
N VAL A 225 10.66 -3.77 2.39
CA VAL A 225 9.47 -3.03 1.91
C VAL A 225 8.39 -3.97 1.35
N SER A 226 8.76 -5.19 0.97
CA SER A 226 7.90 -6.12 0.23
C SER A 226 6.75 -6.76 1.04
N GLU A 227 6.69 -6.58 2.36
CA GLU A 227 5.73 -7.28 3.23
C GLU A 227 4.49 -6.45 3.60
N TRP A 228 4.52 -5.13 3.37
CA TRP A 228 3.39 -4.28 3.75
C TRP A 228 2.28 -4.28 2.70
N PRO A 229 1.01 -4.29 3.14
CA PRO A 229 -0.12 -4.24 2.24
C PRO A 229 -0.18 -2.92 1.47
N GLU A 230 -0.78 -3.00 0.30
CA GLU A 230 -0.98 -1.88 -0.60
C GLU A 230 -2.42 -1.40 -0.54
N TYR A 231 -2.58 -0.08 -0.59
CA TYR A 231 -3.88 0.57 -0.53
C TYR A 231 -4.08 1.48 -1.74
N ILE A 232 -5.26 1.44 -2.33
CA ILE A 232 -5.63 2.30 -3.45
C ILE A 232 -6.83 3.14 -3.06
N PHE A 233 -6.69 4.45 -3.17
CA PHE A 233 -7.73 5.42 -2.90
C PHE A 233 -8.11 6.16 -4.18
N ALA A 234 -9.41 6.36 -4.40
CA ALA A 234 -9.92 7.16 -5.51
C ALA A 234 -10.33 8.56 -5.04
N LEU A 235 -10.14 9.54 -5.91
CA LEU A 235 -10.68 10.88 -5.76
C LEU A 235 -12.20 10.82 -5.93
N ARG A 236 -12.90 11.41 -4.96
CA ARG A 236 -14.33 11.64 -5.05
C ARG A 236 -14.59 13.01 -5.66
N ARG A 237 -14.79 13.06 -6.98
CA ARG A 237 -15.07 14.32 -7.70
C ARG A 237 -16.26 15.10 -7.10
N ASP A 238 -17.28 14.40 -6.60
CA ASP A 238 -18.45 15.00 -5.95
C ASP A 238 -18.13 15.65 -4.59
N LYS A 239 -17.14 15.10 -3.87
CA LYS A 239 -16.76 15.50 -2.50
C LYS A 239 -15.26 15.32 -2.30
N PRO A 240 -14.40 16.16 -2.91
CA PRO A 240 -12.95 15.94 -2.96
C PRO A 240 -12.26 16.03 -1.60
N ARG A 241 -12.90 16.65 -0.61
CA ARG A 241 -12.42 16.70 0.78
C ARG A 241 -12.74 15.43 1.58
N ARG A 242 -13.47 14.48 1.01
CA ARG A 242 -13.77 13.17 1.63
C ARG A 242 -12.90 12.09 1.02
N GLY A 243 -12.47 11.15 1.85
CA GLY A 243 -11.55 10.08 1.46
C GLY A 243 -10.09 10.45 1.68
N LEU A 244 -9.20 9.49 1.42
CA LEU A 244 -7.78 9.62 1.69
C LEU A 244 -6.94 10.00 0.45
N PHE A 245 -7.54 10.05 -0.74
CA PHE A 245 -6.83 10.52 -1.95
C PHE A 245 -6.18 11.89 -1.75
N THR A 246 -6.97 12.89 -1.38
CA THR A 246 -6.52 14.29 -1.29
C THR A 246 -5.39 14.48 -0.27
N PRO A 247 -5.46 13.94 0.97
CA PRO A 247 -4.33 13.98 1.89
C PRO A 247 -3.03 13.40 1.33
N PHE A 248 -3.08 12.25 0.64
CA PHE A 248 -1.88 11.66 0.04
C PHE A 248 -1.34 12.47 -1.13
N TYR A 249 -2.21 12.97 -2.00
CA TYR A 249 -1.78 13.80 -3.11
C TYR A 249 -1.17 15.13 -2.63
N VAL A 250 -1.79 15.79 -1.64
CA VAL A 250 -1.23 17.00 -1.02
C VAL A 250 0.13 16.71 -0.36
N ASN A 251 0.30 15.54 0.28
CA ASN A 251 1.59 15.15 0.83
C ASN A 251 2.68 14.99 -0.24
N PHE A 252 2.33 14.45 -1.42
CA PHE A 252 3.25 14.42 -2.56
C PHE A 252 3.57 15.85 -3.04
N LEU A 253 2.54 16.67 -3.28
CA LEU A 253 2.72 18.02 -3.80
C LEU A 253 3.57 18.91 -2.89
N ASN A 254 3.38 18.82 -1.58
CA ASN A 254 4.18 19.58 -0.61
C ASN A 254 5.67 19.23 -0.70
N GLN A 255 6.00 17.95 -0.91
CA GLN A 255 7.39 17.54 -1.12
C GLN A 255 7.89 17.95 -2.50
N TRP A 256 7.07 17.82 -3.53
CA TRP A 256 7.45 18.18 -4.91
C TRP A 256 7.75 19.68 -5.07
N GLN A 257 6.97 20.52 -4.41
CA GLN A 257 7.10 21.98 -4.45
C GLN A 257 8.26 22.50 -3.61
N ASP A 258 8.87 21.67 -2.79
CA ASP A 258 10.08 22.05 -2.06
C ASP A 258 11.22 22.30 -3.05
N GLN A 259 11.68 23.55 -3.08
CA GLN A 259 12.74 24.01 -3.97
C GLN A 259 14.13 23.62 -3.47
N LEU A 260 14.24 23.24 -2.19
CA LEU A 260 15.50 22.82 -1.57
C LEU A 260 15.87 21.38 -1.94
N LEU A 261 14.92 20.59 -2.44
CA LEU A 261 15.21 19.24 -2.91
C LEU A 261 16.03 19.31 -4.21
N PRO A 262 17.20 18.65 -4.26
CA PRO A 262 18.01 18.62 -5.46
C PRO A 262 17.26 17.98 -6.63
N GLU A 263 17.33 18.63 -7.78
CA GLU A 263 16.75 18.14 -9.03
C GLU A 263 17.84 17.50 -9.90
N TYR A 264 17.52 16.36 -10.51
CA TYR A 264 18.44 15.66 -11.39
C TYR A 264 18.37 16.23 -12.80
N ASP A 265 19.52 16.72 -13.26
CA ASP A 265 19.73 17.14 -14.63
C ASP A 265 20.20 15.94 -15.45
N PHE A 266 19.31 15.39 -16.29
CA PHE A 266 19.63 14.24 -17.15
C PHE A 266 20.66 14.58 -18.25
N GLU A 267 20.87 15.85 -18.59
CA GLU A 267 21.84 16.22 -19.63
C GLU A 267 23.27 16.17 -19.09
N THR A 268 23.46 16.65 -17.86
CA THR A 268 24.77 16.67 -17.20
C THR A 268 24.97 15.51 -16.23
N GLN A 269 23.93 14.72 -15.97
CA GLN A 269 23.88 13.63 -14.98
C GLN A 269 24.25 14.07 -13.56
N GLN A 270 23.87 15.30 -13.21
CA GLN A 270 24.21 15.93 -11.93
C GLN A 270 22.96 16.32 -11.15
N LEU A 271 23.11 16.39 -9.84
CA LEU A 271 22.15 16.99 -8.93
C LEU A 271 22.37 18.50 -8.90
N VAL A 272 21.30 19.24 -9.12
CA VAL A 272 21.27 20.70 -9.10
C VAL A 272 20.59 21.16 -7.82
N TYR A 273 21.33 21.88 -6.98
CA TYR A 273 20.83 22.45 -5.74
C TYR A 273 20.46 23.91 -5.97
N ARG A 274 19.29 24.30 -5.46
CA ARG A 274 18.75 25.66 -5.61
C ARG A 274 18.47 26.31 -4.27
N ASP A 275 18.57 27.64 -4.24
CA ASP A 275 18.14 28.44 -3.09
C ASP A 275 16.60 28.58 -3.06
N SER A 276 16.10 29.19 -1.99
CA SER A 276 14.67 29.50 -1.83
C SER A 276 14.13 30.51 -2.85
N SER A 277 15.01 31.15 -3.63
CA SER A 277 14.66 32.06 -4.73
C SER A 277 14.73 31.35 -6.10
N GLY A 278 15.08 30.05 -6.13
CA GLY A 278 15.20 29.23 -7.35
C GLY A 278 16.54 29.35 -8.08
N ASN A 279 17.50 30.11 -7.56
CA ASN A 279 18.82 30.25 -8.16
C ASN A 279 19.66 29.00 -7.88
N GLU A 280 20.42 28.56 -8.88
CA GLU A 280 21.36 27.47 -8.73
C GLU A 280 22.51 27.89 -7.80
N ILE A 281 22.75 27.10 -6.75
CA ILE A 281 23.85 27.32 -5.80
C ILE A 281 25.02 26.38 -6.12
N GLU A 282 24.69 25.12 -6.40
CA GLU A 282 25.67 24.03 -6.45
C GLU A 282 25.23 22.92 -7.40
N ARG A 283 26.21 22.24 -7.98
CA ARG A 283 26.03 21.03 -8.79
C ARG A 283 26.99 19.95 -8.33
N GLU A 284 26.46 18.76 -8.11
CA GLU A 284 27.24 17.59 -7.71
C GLU A 284 26.88 16.37 -8.56
N PRO A 285 27.82 15.47 -8.86
CA PRO A 285 27.46 14.19 -9.44
C PRO A 285 26.63 13.39 -8.42
N LEU A 286 25.59 12.68 -8.89
CA LEU A 286 24.77 11.81 -8.02
C LEU A 286 25.62 10.74 -7.31
N TYR A 287 26.70 10.29 -7.97
CA TYR A 287 27.66 9.34 -7.40
C TYR A 287 29.07 9.92 -7.51
N ALA A 288 29.78 10.04 -6.39
CA ALA A 288 31.13 10.58 -6.34
C ALA A 288 32.12 9.81 -7.24
N ASP A 289 31.92 8.50 -7.41
CA ASP A 289 32.77 7.63 -8.25
C ASP A 289 32.50 7.77 -9.76
N MET A 290 31.39 8.42 -10.18
CA MET A 290 31.10 8.69 -11.60
C MET A 290 31.79 9.94 -12.16
N ALA A 291 32.57 10.66 -11.34
CA ALA A 291 33.31 11.85 -11.77
C ALA A 291 34.50 11.56 -12.71
N ASN A 292 34.74 10.30 -13.10
CA ASN A 292 35.80 9.92 -14.04
C ASN A 292 35.23 9.06 -15.21
N PRO A 293 34.86 9.65 -16.36
CA PRO A 293 34.05 8.99 -17.39
C PRO A 293 34.84 8.05 -18.33
N ALA A 294 35.97 7.49 -17.89
CA ALA A 294 36.78 6.59 -18.73
C ALA A 294 36.35 5.11 -18.69
N GLY A 295 35.32 4.76 -17.93
CA GLY A 295 34.78 3.40 -17.83
C GLY A 295 33.41 3.31 -18.48
N ASN A 296 33.29 2.50 -19.54
CA ASN A 296 32.07 2.21 -20.27
C ASN A 296 30.89 1.93 -19.31
N ILE A 297 29.82 2.72 -19.40
CA ILE A 297 28.59 2.58 -18.60
C ILE A 297 28.03 1.15 -18.68
N LEU A 298 28.30 0.42 -19.78
CA LEU A 298 27.88 -0.96 -20.00
C LEU A 298 28.64 -2.03 -19.18
N ASP A 299 29.85 -1.74 -18.68
CA ASP A 299 30.64 -2.74 -17.94
C ASP A 299 30.16 -2.92 -16.49
N TYR A 300 29.50 -1.90 -15.90
CA TYR A 300 28.87 -2.01 -14.58
C TYR A 300 27.55 -2.79 -14.58
N TYR A 301 26.95 -3.03 -15.76
CA TYR A 301 25.64 -3.70 -15.90
C TYR A 301 25.70 -5.19 -16.24
N ARG A 302 26.87 -5.85 -16.12
CA ARG A 302 26.91 -7.31 -16.26
C ARG A 302 26.30 -7.96 -15.01
N PRO A 303 25.17 -8.68 -15.10
CA PRO A 303 24.65 -9.41 -13.96
C PRO A 303 25.69 -10.46 -13.55
N MET A 304 26.05 -10.47 -12.27
CA MET A 304 26.83 -11.57 -11.69
C MET A 304 26.01 -12.85 -11.81
N ALA A 305 26.25 -13.59 -12.89
CA ALA A 305 25.83 -14.97 -13.02
C ALA A 305 26.33 -15.71 -11.77
N LYS A 306 25.40 -16.26 -11.00
CA LYS A 306 25.67 -17.11 -9.84
C LYS A 306 26.75 -18.13 -10.21
N VAL A 307 27.91 -18.02 -9.56
CA VAL A 307 28.84 -19.14 -9.40
C VAL A 307 28.14 -20.12 -8.47
N VAL A 308 27.39 -21.06 -9.05
CA VAL A 308 26.96 -22.27 -8.36
C VAL A 308 28.14 -23.23 -8.46
N ASN A 309 28.94 -23.29 -7.40
CA ASN A 309 29.79 -24.44 -7.12
C ASN A 309 28.94 -25.46 -6.35
N GLY A 310 28.89 -26.69 -6.88
CA GLY A 310 28.15 -27.83 -6.33
C GLY A 310 27.76 -28.78 -7.45
#